data_AF-A0A3G6ZI04-F1
#
_entry.id   AF-A0A3G6ZI04-F1
#
_cell.length_a   1.000
_cell.length_b   1.000
_cell.length_c   1.000
_cell.angle_alpha   90.00
_cell.angle_beta   90.00
_cell.angle_gamma   90.00
#
_symmetry.space_group_name_H-M   'P 1'
#
loop_
_entity.id
_entity.type
_entity.pdbx_description
1 polymer ?
#
loop_
_entity_poly.entity_id
_entity_poly.type
_entity_poly.pdbx_seq_one_letter_code
_entity_poly.pdbx_strand_id
1 'polypeptide(L)' 'MSFSRPATAHGDVAERFTRAMVDAGTDPAVAAELERRIEIIERAEATDESRRPFSGREIALYVGVSVVAVIIGAVMVAL' A
#
# COMPACT_ATOMS: atom_id res chain seq x y z
N MET A 1 -21.33 -7.29 18.06
CA MET A 1 -21.45 -5.87 17.66
C MET A 1 -20.85 -5.74 16.27
N SER A 2 -21.69 -5.61 15.24
CA SER A 2 -21.25 -5.47 13.85
C SER A 2 -21.08 -3.98 13.53
N PHE A 3 -19.86 -3.54 13.26
CA PHE A 3 -19.59 -2.17 12.80
C PHE A 3 -19.83 -2.12 11.28
N SER A 4 -21.02 -1.64 10.88
CA SER A 4 -21.24 -1.21 9.49
C SER A 4 -20.47 0.08 9.27
N ARG A 5 -19.41 0.02 8.45
CA ARG A 5 -18.65 1.18 7.98
C ARG A 5 -19.58 2.01 7.08
N PRO A 6 -19.73 3.33 7.28
CA PRO A 6 -20.57 4.14 6.39
C PRO A 6 -19.94 4.16 4.99
N ALA A 7 -20.71 3.74 3.98
CA ALA A 7 -20.29 3.69 2.58
C ALA A 7 -20.00 5.07 1.95
N THR A 8 -20.22 6.16 2.69
CA THR A 8 -20.15 7.54 2.20
C THR A 8 -18.72 8.07 2.03
N ALA A 9 -17.77 7.65 2.87
CA ALA A 9 -16.44 8.25 2.88
C ALA A 9 -15.62 8.02 1.59
N HIS A 10 -15.82 6.90 0.90
CA HIS A 10 -15.08 6.60 -0.35
C HIS A 10 -15.66 7.39 -1.53
N GLY A 11 -17.00 7.50 -1.61
CA GLY A 11 -17.68 8.31 -2.63
C GLY A 11 -17.31 9.80 -2.52
N ASP A 12 -17.18 10.32 -1.30
CA ASP A 12 -16.78 11.71 -1.05
C ASP A 12 -15.33 12.02 -1.46
N VAL A 13 -14.44 11.01 -1.47
CA VAL A 13 -13.06 11.15 -1.95
C VAL A 13 -13.03 11.11 -3.47
N ALA A 14 -13.73 10.15 -4.07
CA ALA A 14 -13.84 9.98 -5.53
C ALA A 14 -14.40 11.23 -6.23
N GLU A 15 -15.48 11.82 -5.68
CA GLU A 15 -16.06 13.05 -6.22
C GLU A 15 -15.11 14.24 -6.10
N ARG A 16 -14.38 14.36 -4.97
CA ARG A 16 -13.39 15.42 -4.77
C ARG A 16 -12.21 15.27 -5.73
N PHE A 17 -11.73 14.05 -5.96
CA PHE A 17 -10.67 13.77 -6.92
C PHE A 17 -11.09 14.16 -8.34
N THR A 18 -12.25 13.65 -8.79
CA THR A 18 -12.78 13.95 -10.13
C THR A 18 -12.99 15.45 -10.32
N ARG A 19 -13.52 16.15 -9.31
CA ARG A 19 -13.71 17.61 -9.36
C ARG A 19 -12.37 18.35 -9.47
N ALA A 20 -11.40 18.01 -8.62
CA ALA A 20 -10.08 18.65 -8.64
C ALA A 20 -9.35 18.46 -9.98
N MET A 21 -9.50 17.29 -10.59
CA MET A 21 -8.98 16.97 -11.92
C MET A 21 -9.58 17.84 -13.02
N VAL A 22 -10.91 18.00 -13.00
CA VAL A 22 -11.65 18.84 -13.95
C VAL A 22 -11.29 20.31 -13.75
N ASP A 23 -11.21 20.78 -12.50
CA ASP A 23 -10.80 22.15 -12.17
C ASP A 23 -9.35 22.45 -12.63
N ALA A 24 -8.49 21.42 -12.69
CA ALA A 24 -7.15 21.50 -13.25
C ALA A 24 -7.11 21.47 -14.79
N GLY A 25 -8.25 21.40 -15.47
CA GLY A 25 -8.37 21.41 -16.92
C GLY A 25 -8.38 20.02 -17.57
N THR A 26 -8.56 18.95 -16.81
CA THR A 26 -8.70 17.60 -17.37
C THR A 26 -10.09 17.41 -17.96
N ASP A 27 -10.19 16.71 -19.09
CA ASP A 27 -11.47 16.34 -19.67
C ASP A 27 -12.31 15.51 -18.67
N PRO A 28 -13.61 15.82 -18.47
CA PRO A 28 -14.44 15.13 -17.49
C PRO A 28 -14.55 13.62 -17.69
N ALA A 29 -14.57 13.13 -18.94
CA ALA A 29 -14.64 11.71 -19.21
C ALA A 29 -13.32 11.02 -18.86
N VAL A 30 -12.20 11.71 -19.10
CA VAL A 30 -10.87 11.23 -18.70
C VAL A 30 -10.73 11.19 -17.18
N ALA A 31 -11.20 12.23 -16.47
CA ALA A 31 -11.18 12.26 -15.00
C ALA A 31 -12.00 11.12 -14.38
N ALA A 32 -13.20 10.85 -14.92
CA ALA A 32 -14.05 9.75 -14.46
C ALA A 32 -13.45 8.36 -14.72
N GLU A 33 -12.80 8.16 -15.87
CA GLU A 33 -12.12 6.88 -16.16
C GLU A 33 -10.86 6.70 -15.29
N LEU A 34 -10.13 7.77 -14.99
CA LEU A 34 -9.00 7.70 -14.06
C LEU A 34 -9.45 7.30 -12.66
N GLU A 35 -10.52 7.89 -12.14
CA GLU A 35 -11.11 7.48 -10.87
C GLU A 35 -11.53 6.00 -10.90
N ARG A 36 -12.20 5.57 -11.98
CA ARG A 36 -12.60 4.17 -12.15
C ARG A 36 -11.40 3.22 -12.11
N ARG A 37 -10.28 3.61 -12.70
CA ARG A 37 -9.05 2.80 -12.69
C ARG A 37 -8.38 2.77 -11.33
N ILE A 38 -8.38 3.88 -10.61
CA ILE A 38 -7.90 3.92 -9.22
C ILE A 38 -8.71 2.93 -8.39
N GLU A 39 -10.04 2.92 -8.51
CA GLU A 39 -10.90 1.97 -7.80
C GLU A 39 -10.57 0.51 -8.13
N ILE A 40 -10.33 0.19 -9.41
CA ILE A 40 -9.94 -1.16 -9.85
C ILE A 40 -8.60 -1.56 -9.22
N ILE A 41 -7.61 -0.67 -9.25
CA ILE A 41 -6.28 -0.91 -8.69
C ILE A 41 -6.36 -1.10 -7.18
N GLU A 42 -7.06 -0.21 -6.47
CA GLU A 42 -7.27 -0.32 -5.02
C GLU A 42 -7.90 -1.65 -4.63
N ARG A 43 -8.90 -2.12 -5.39
CA ARG A 43 -9.52 -3.43 -5.16
C ARG A 43 -8.58 -4.58 -5.45
N ALA A 44 -7.81 -4.51 -6.53
CA ALA A 44 -6.84 -5.54 -6.90
C ALA A 44 -5.72 -5.65 -5.86
N GLU A 45 -5.29 -4.53 -5.29
CA GLU A 45 -4.20 -4.45 -4.33
C GLU A 45 -4.65 -4.55 -2.86
N ALA A 46 -5.95 -4.59 -2.59
CA ALA A 46 -6.51 -4.63 -1.23
C ALA A 46 -5.98 -5.81 -0.40
N THR A 47 -5.61 -6.91 -1.06
CA THR A 47 -5.07 -8.12 -0.43
C THR A 47 -3.59 -8.32 -0.70
N ASP A 48 -2.92 -7.37 -1.36
CA ASP A 48 -1.50 -7.48 -1.67
C ASP A 48 -0.66 -7.42 -0.38
N GLU A 49 0.02 -8.52 -0.08
CA GLU A 49 0.84 -8.65 1.12
C GLU A 49 2.06 -7.71 1.08
N SER A 50 2.54 -7.32 -0.10
CA SER A 50 3.68 -6.40 -0.25
C SER A 50 3.36 -4.97 0.23
N ARG A 51 2.08 -4.60 0.29
CA ARG A 51 1.62 -3.30 0.80
C ARG A 51 1.41 -3.29 2.32
N ARG A 52 1.51 -4.45 2.97
CA ARG A 52 1.37 -4.53 4.42
C ARG A 52 2.67 -4.10 5.09
N PRO A 53 2.59 -3.43 6.26
CA PRO A 53 3.78 -3.22 7.07
C PRO A 53 4.35 -4.58 7.48
N PHE A 54 5.68 -4.69 7.53
CA PHE A 54 6.34 -5.87 8.06
C PHE A 54 5.85 -6.16 9.48
N SER A 55 5.51 -7.41 9.74
CA SER A 55 5.23 -7.91 11.07
C SER A 55 6.51 -7.93 11.91
N GLY A 56 6.35 -7.84 13.24
CA GLY A 56 7.49 -7.95 14.16
C GLY A 56 8.27 -9.27 14.00
N ARG A 57 7.59 -10.34 13.58
CA ARG A 57 8.21 -11.64 13.29
C ARG A 57 9.11 -11.57 12.05
N GLU A 58 8.66 -10.94 10.97
CA GLU A 58 9.44 -10.79 9.73
C GLU A 58 10.67 -9.91 9.98
N ILE A 59 10.50 -8.82 10.74
CA ILE A 59 11.62 -7.96 11.15
C ILE A 59 12.64 -8.76 11.97
N ALA A 60 12.18 -9.52 12.97
CA ALA A 60 13.07 -10.33 13.81
C ALA A 60 13.85 -11.37 13.00
N LEU A 61 13.19 -12.03 12.03
CA LEU A 61 13.84 -13.00 11.15
C LEU A 61 14.90 -12.34 10.27
N TYR A 62 14.56 -11.21 9.63
CA TYR A 62 15.49 -10.45 8.81
C TYR A 62 16.73 -10.01 9.59
N VAL A 63 16.53 -9.42 10.77
CA VAL A 63 17.63 -8.97 11.63
C VAL A 63 18.46 -10.16 12.12
N GLY A 64 17.81 -11.24 12.55
CA GLY A 64 18.50 -12.44 13.03
C GLY A 64 19.40 -13.06 11.97
N VAL A 65 18.90 -13.24 10.75
CA VAL A 65 19.69 -13.76 9.61
C VAL A 65 20.88 -12.84 9.31
N SER A 66 20.66 -11.53 9.32
CA SER A 66 21.71 -10.54 9.07
C SER A 66 22.82 -10.61 10.13
N VAL A 67 22.47 -10.72 11.41
CA VAL A 67 23.44 -10.86 12.50
C VAL A 67 24.24 -12.17 12.39
N VAL A 68 23.57 -13.28 12.10
CA VAL A 68 24.24 -14.59 11.91
C VAL A 68 25.23 -14.52 10.75
N ALA A 69 24.85 -13.92 9.62
CA ALA A 69 25.75 -13.75 8.48
C ALA A 69 27.01 -12.94 8.84
N VAL A 70 26.86 -11.86 9.63
CA VAL A 70 28.00 -11.06 10.13
C VAL A 70 28.90 -11.89 11.04
N ILE A 71 28.33 -12.66 11.97
CA ILE A 71 29.10 -13.53 12.88
C ILE A 71 29.91 -14.55 12.08
N ILE A 72 29.29 -15.20 11.07
CA ILE A 72 29.98 -16.16 10.20
C ILE A 72 31.15 -15.48 9.49
N GLY A 73 30.94 -14.30 8.90
CA GLY A 73 32.00 -13.54 8.25
C GLY A 73 33.16 -13.20 9.19
N ALA A 74 32.85 -12.79 10.43
CA ALA A 74 33.86 -12.50 11.44
C ALA A 74 34.66 -13.75 11.84
N VAL A 75 33.99 -14.90 12.02
CA VAL A 75 34.65 -16.18 12.32
C VAL A 75 35.58 -16.61 11.19
N MET A 76 35.15 -16.47 9.93
CA MET A 76 35.96 -16.82 8.76
C MET A 76 37.23 -15.96 8.63
N VAL A 77 37.23 -14.73 9.13
CA VAL A 77 38.41 -13.86 9.14
C VAL A 77 39.35 -14.19 10.31
N ALA A 78 38.79 -14.66 11.43
CA ALA A 78 39.55 -14.93 12.65
C ALA A 78 40.25 -16.30 12.67
N LEU A 79 39.80 -17.25 11.83
CA LEU A 79 40.38 -18.59 11.65
C LEU A 79 41.38 -18.59 10.47
#